data_AF-A0A968LPY0-F1
#
_entry.id   AF-A0A968LPY0-F1
#
_cell.length_a   1.000
_cell.length_b   1.000
_cell.length_c   1.000
_cell.angle_alpha   90.00
_cell.angle_beta   90.00
_cell.angle_gamma   90.00
#
_symmetry.space_group_name_H-M   'P 1'
#
loop_
_entity.id
_entity.type
_entity.pdbx_description
1 polymer ?
#
loop_
_entity_poly.entity_id
_entity_poly.type
_entity_poly.pdbx_seq_one_letter_code
_entity_poly.pdbx_strand_id
1 'polypeptide(L)'
;MGIWKWLGVGMLTVVTLWDGSGRTLAQMPSCPRAEEVDSFQTQNFRVFICKGQDNRLFYRGVDKQTRASINLPVQIGDTAYVATNGNVVYRVNNRVLEVYDGRRLLLREAVIGR
;
A
#
# COMPACT_ATOMS: atom_id res chain seq x y z
N MET A 1 -35.96 -2.71 -4.96
CA MET A 1 -36.06 -2.33 -6.39
C MET A 1 -35.79 -0.84 -6.51
N GLY A 2 -34.71 -0.44 -7.20
CA GLY A 2 -34.41 0.97 -7.48
C GLY A 2 -34.08 1.11 -8.96
N ILE A 3 -34.77 2.04 -9.61
CA ILE A 3 -34.95 2.16 -11.07
C ILE A 3 -33.69 2.78 -11.72
N TRP A 4 -33.29 2.21 -12.86
CA TRP A 4 -32.23 2.71 -13.72
C TRP A 4 -32.71 3.92 -14.52
N LYS A 5 -31.90 4.99 -14.56
CA LYS A 5 -32.07 6.05 -15.56
C LYS A 5 -30.70 6.36 -16.17
N TRP A 6 -30.54 6.00 -17.44
CA TRP A 6 -29.41 6.41 -18.26
C TRP A 6 -29.76 7.69 -19.00
N LEU A 7 -28.89 8.71 -18.88
CA LEU A 7 -28.73 9.75 -19.89
C LEU A 7 -27.23 9.85 -20.15
N GLY A 8 -26.84 9.48 -21.36
CA GLY A 8 -25.46 9.53 -21.81
C GLY A 8 -25.06 10.93 -22.23
N VAL A 9 -23.83 11.33 -21.90
CA VAL A 9 -22.97 12.19 -22.73
C VAL A 9 -21.52 11.78 -22.43
N GLY A 10 -20.71 11.63 -23.47
CA GLY A 10 -19.39 11.01 -23.39
C GLY A 10 -18.37 11.77 -22.51
N MET A 11 -17.68 11.01 -21.65
CA MET A 11 -16.37 11.28 -21.07
C MET A 11 -15.98 9.99 -20.31
N LEU A 12 -14.70 9.61 -20.29
CA LEU A 12 -14.21 8.39 -19.61
C LEU A 12 -14.92 8.16 -18.25
N THR A 13 -15.81 7.17 -18.18
CA THR A 13 -16.53 6.86 -16.94
C THR A 13 -15.59 6.10 -16.01
N VAL A 14 -14.90 6.82 -15.12
CA VAL A 14 -14.34 6.19 -13.93
C VAL A 14 -15.52 5.76 -13.07
N VAL A 15 -15.86 4.46 -13.11
CA VAL A 15 -16.86 3.86 -12.21
C VAL A 15 -16.30 3.96 -10.79
N THR A 16 -16.67 5.05 -10.15
CA THR A 16 -16.30 5.32 -8.77
C THR A 16 -17.39 4.70 -7.92
N LEU A 17 -17.17 3.47 -7.47
CA LEU A 17 -18.07 2.85 -6.49
C LEU A 17 -17.87 3.62 -5.17
N TRP A 18 -18.94 3.92 -4.44
CA TRP A 18 -18.87 4.59 -3.13
C TRP A 18 -19.35 3.62 -2.06
N ASP A 19 -18.67 3.56 -0.91
CA ASP A 19 -19.32 3.00 0.28
C ASP A 19 -20.34 4.02 0.83
N GLY A 20 -21.29 3.55 1.65
CA GLY A 20 -22.31 4.40 2.27
C GLY A 20 -21.76 5.49 3.20
N SER A 21 -20.44 5.68 3.29
CA SER A 21 -19.77 6.78 4.00
C SER A 21 -19.26 7.88 3.06
N GLY A 22 -19.54 7.79 1.75
CA GLY A 22 -19.07 8.77 0.77
C GLY A 22 -17.60 8.61 0.44
N ARG A 23 -17.02 7.42 0.64
CA ARG A 23 -15.65 7.10 0.21
C ARG A 23 -15.68 6.29 -1.07
N THR A 24 -14.83 6.67 -2.02
CA THR A 24 -14.67 5.91 -3.26
C THR A 24 -14.01 4.56 -2.95
N LEU A 25 -14.64 3.43 -3.28
CA LEU A 25 -14.04 2.08 -3.21
C LEU A 25 -12.78 1.96 -4.09
N ALA A 26 -12.59 2.92 -5.00
CA ALA A 26 -11.40 3.04 -5.83
C ALA A 26 -10.15 3.49 -5.03
N GLN A 27 -10.30 4.29 -3.98
CA GLN A 27 -9.18 4.80 -3.19
C GLN A 27 -9.01 3.95 -1.93
N MET A 28 -8.21 2.89 -2.05
CA MET A 28 -7.73 2.19 -0.87
C MET A 28 -6.92 3.20 -0.04
N PRO A 29 -7.31 3.48 1.22
CA PRO A 29 -6.55 4.42 2.04
C PRO A 29 -5.12 3.93 2.17
N SER A 30 -4.15 4.83 2.04
CA SER A 30 -2.72 4.54 2.18
C SER A 30 -2.42 3.99 3.57
N CYS A 31 -2.89 4.68 4.61
CA CYS A 31 -2.83 4.28 6.01
C CYS A 31 -4.24 4.30 6.64
N PRO A 32 -4.89 3.14 6.85
CA PRO A 32 -6.21 3.11 7.47
C PRO A 32 -6.14 3.60 8.93
N ARG A 33 -6.81 4.72 9.24
CA ARG A 33 -6.89 5.30 10.60
C ARG A 33 -5.52 5.69 11.21
N ALA A 34 -4.54 5.98 10.37
CA ALA A 34 -3.19 6.36 10.78
C ALA A 34 -2.65 7.45 9.85
N GLU A 35 -1.63 8.16 10.32
CA GLU A 35 -0.91 9.15 9.52
C GLU A 35 0.05 8.43 8.56
N GLU A 36 0.12 8.88 7.31
CA GLU A 36 1.14 8.44 6.37
C GLU A 36 2.42 9.26 6.59
N VAL A 37 3.51 8.57 6.89
CA VAL A 37 4.85 9.16 7.11
C VAL A 37 5.68 9.11 5.84
N ASP A 38 5.53 8.04 5.06
CA ASP A 38 6.29 7.83 3.84
C ASP A 38 5.58 6.87 2.89
N SER A 39 5.94 6.96 1.61
CA SER A 39 5.32 6.18 0.54
C SER A 39 6.39 5.67 -0.43
N PHE A 40 6.21 4.48 -0.97
CA PHE A 40 7.05 3.94 -2.02
C PHE A 40 6.20 3.18 -3.02
N GLN A 41 6.44 3.43 -4.31
CA GLN A 41 5.76 2.76 -5.39
C GLN A 41 6.78 1.98 -6.22
N THR A 42 6.52 0.70 -6.46
CA THR A 42 7.25 -0.12 -7.44
C THR A 42 6.37 -0.38 -8.66
N GLN A 43 6.76 -1.27 -9.56
CA GLN A 43 5.85 -1.72 -10.63
C GLN A 43 4.61 -2.38 -10.05
N ASN A 44 4.78 -3.36 -9.15
CA ASN A 44 3.71 -4.23 -8.68
C ASN A 44 3.16 -3.90 -7.29
N PHE A 45 3.87 -3.08 -6.50
CA PHE A 45 3.51 -2.82 -5.10
C PHE A 45 3.39 -1.32 -4.80
N ARG A 46 2.59 -1.02 -3.78
CA ARG A 46 2.66 0.23 -3.01
C ARG A 46 3.02 -0.11 -1.57
N VAL A 47 3.94 0.65 -1.00
CA VAL A 47 4.36 0.50 0.38
C VAL A 47 4.15 1.82 1.08
N PHE A 48 3.55 1.78 2.25
CA PHE A 48 3.34 2.95 3.09
C PHE A 48 3.99 2.71 4.43
N ILE A 49 4.65 3.73 4.96
CA ILE A 49 5.06 3.79 6.35
C ILE A 49 4.02 4.64 7.07
N CYS A 50 3.33 4.03 8.01
CA CYS A 50 2.23 4.64 8.71
C CYS A 50 2.58 4.82 10.19
N LYS A 51 2.03 5.86 10.81
CA LYS A 51 2.17 6.14 12.24
C LYS A 51 0.81 6.05 12.92
N GLY A 52 0.71 5.10 13.86
CA GLY A 52 -0.47 4.92 14.70
C GLY A 52 -0.62 6.04 15.73
N GLN A 53 -1.79 6.09 16.36
CA GLN A 53 -2.07 7.05 17.45
C GLN A 53 -1.16 6.86 18.66
N ASP A 54 -0.62 5.66 18.86
CA ASP A 54 0.37 5.33 19.89
C ASP A 54 1.80 5.69 19.48
N ASN A 55 1.96 6.47 18.40
CA ASN A 55 3.23 6.82 17.76
C ASN A 55 4.05 5.63 17.23
N ARG A 56 3.49 4.40 17.20
CA ARG A 56 4.20 3.26 16.62
C ARG A 56 4.13 3.31 15.11
N LEU A 57 5.27 3.01 14.48
CA LEU A 57 5.34 2.89 13.04
C LEU A 57 4.95 1.48 12.59
N PHE A 58 4.26 1.40 11.47
CA PHE A 58 3.97 0.14 10.80
C PHE A 58 4.16 0.26 9.30
N TYR A 59 4.66 -0.82 8.72
CA TYR A 59 4.79 -1.04 7.29
C TYR A 59 3.47 -1.57 6.76
N ARG A 60 2.94 -0.94 5.72
CA ARG A 60 1.81 -1.46 4.95
C ARG A 60 2.21 -1.71 3.51
N GLY A 61 2.30 -2.98 3.13
CA GLY A 61 2.51 -3.39 1.73
C GLY A 61 1.19 -3.71 1.06
N VAL A 62 0.99 -3.25 -0.16
CA VAL A 62 -0.21 -3.48 -0.97
C VAL A 62 0.20 -3.97 -2.35
N ASP A 63 -0.30 -5.14 -2.73
CA ASP A 63 -0.22 -5.66 -4.08
C ASP A 63 -1.20 -4.91 -4.99
N LYS A 64 -0.71 -4.36 -6.11
CA LYS A 64 -1.54 -3.57 -7.02
C LYS A 64 -2.51 -4.41 -7.85
N GLN A 65 -2.18 -5.68 -8.12
CA GLN A 65 -3.00 -6.58 -8.93
C GLN A 65 -4.10 -7.21 -8.07
N THR A 66 -3.73 -7.84 -6.96
CA THR A 66 -4.66 -8.58 -6.11
C THR A 66 -5.35 -7.71 -5.08
N ARG A 67 -4.84 -6.49 -4.84
CA ARG A 67 -5.28 -5.57 -3.78
C ARG A 67 -5.06 -6.14 -2.36
N ALA A 68 -4.37 -7.28 -2.24
CA ALA A 68 -3.99 -7.86 -0.97
C ALA A 68 -3.03 -6.93 -0.23
N SER A 69 -3.13 -6.89 1.10
CA SER A 69 -2.25 -6.05 1.91
C SER A 69 -1.79 -6.73 3.19
N ILE A 70 -0.59 -6.38 3.64
CA ILE A 70 -0.02 -6.76 4.92
C ILE A 70 0.22 -5.52 5.76
N ASN A 71 0.07 -5.64 7.09
CA ASN A 71 0.44 -4.61 8.05
C ASN A 71 1.38 -5.24 9.07
N LEU A 72 2.59 -4.69 9.20
CA LEU A 72 3.63 -5.24 10.06
C LEU A 72 4.29 -4.12 10.87
N PRO A 73 4.74 -4.38 12.10
CA PRO A 73 5.65 -3.47 12.79
C PRO A 73 6.87 -3.19 11.91
N VAL A 74 7.34 -1.94 11.93
CA VAL A 74 8.50 -1.54 11.14
C VAL A 74 9.57 -0.93 12.01
N GLN A 75 10.82 -1.25 11.70
CA GLN A 75 12.01 -0.63 12.26
C GLN A 75 12.62 0.27 11.21
N ILE A 76 13.10 1.45 11.65
CA ILE A 76 13.90 2.33 10.80
C ILE A 76 15.34 1.81 10.89
N GLY A 77 15.82 1.15 9.84
CA GLY A 77 17.23 0.82 9.70
C GLY A 77 18.01 1.99 9.09
N ASP A 78 19.33 1.88 9.06
CA ASP A 78 20.21 2.97 8.60
C ASP A 78 19.89 3.48 7.19
N THR A 79 19.45 2.58 6.30
CA THR A 79 19.22 2.91 4.88
C THR A 79 17.87 2.47 4.34
N ALA A 80 17.01 1.89 5.19
CA ALA A 80 15.76 1.27 4.75
C ALA A 80 14.79 1.10 5.93
N TYR A 81 13.50 1.14 5.63
CA TYR A 81 12.48 0.61 6.54
C TYR A 81 12.49 -0.91 6.46
N VAL A 82 12.47 -1.57 7.61
CA VAL A 82 12.56 -3.03 7.73
C VAL A 82 11.36 -3.56 8.51
N ALA A 83 10.59 -4.46 7.90
CA ALA A 83 9.50 -5.17 8.54
C ALA A 83 9.75 -6.68 8.48
N THR A 84 9.25 -7.42 9.47
CA THR A 84 9.49 -8.86 9.59
C THR A 84 8.20 -9.60 9.88
N ASN A 85 7.99 -10.72 9.21
CA ASN A 85 6.91 -11.67 9.47
C ASN A 85 7.48 -13.09 9.49
N GLY A 86 7.75 -13.62 10.69
CA GLY A 86 8.49 -14.87 10.85
C GLY A 86 9.91 -14.75 10.26
N ASN A 87 10.26 -15.63 9.32
CA ASN A 87 11.55 -15.61 8.62
C ASN A 87 11.59 -14.66 7.42
N VAL A 88 10.45 -14.06 7.06
CA VAL A 88 10.35 -13.17 5.90
C VAL A 88 10.64 -11.74 6.29
N VAL A 89 11.63 -11.13 5.64
CA VAL A 89 12.07 -9.75 5.88
C VAL A 89 11.76 -8.90 4.66
N TYR A 90 11.05 -7.79 4.88
CA TYR A 90 10.69 -6.79 3.88
C TYR A 90 11.55 -5.56 4.11
N ARG A 91 12.28 -5.10 3.09
CA ARG A 91 13.15 -3.92 3.15
C ARG A 91 12.76 -2.97 2.04
N VAL A 92 12.48 -1.72 2.38
CA VAL A 92 12.18 -0.68 1.38
C VAL A 92 13.01 0.57 1.63
N ASN A 93 13.52 1.14 0.55
CA ASN A 93 14.15 2.46 0.54
C ASN A 93 13.86 3.18 -0.78
N ASN A 94 14.50 4.32 -1.01
CA ASN A 94 14.27 5.17 -2.19
C ASN A 94 14.64 4.52 -3.53
N ARG A 95 15.29 3.36 -3.52
CA ARG A 95 15.81 2.71 -4.72
C ARG A 95 15.14 1.38 -4.98
N VAL A 96 14.92 0.58 -3.93
CA VAL A 96 14.46 -0.81 -4.07
C VAL A 96 13.50 -1.23 -2.97
N LEU A 97 12.59 -2.11 -3.34
CA LEU A 97 11.87 -3.02 -2.45
C LEU A 97 12.52 -4.41 -2.56
N GLU A 98 12.93 -4.98 -1.44
CA GLU A 98 13.47 -6.33 -1.35
C GLU A 98 12.67 -7.16 -0.35
N VAL A 99 12.41 -8.42 -0.69
CA VAL A 99 11.82 -9.40 0.23
C VAL A 99 12.73 -10.61 0.31
N TYR A 100 13.09 -11.01 1.52
CA TYR A 100 13.94 -12.15 1.81
C TYR A 100 13.21 -13.18 2.64
N ASP A 101 13.49 -14.46 2.42
CA ASP A 101 13.17 -15.54 3.35
C ASP A 101 14.48 -16.14 3.87
N GLY A 102 14.81 -15.81 5.12
CA GLY A 102 16.14 -16.03 5.67
C GLY A 102 17.22 -15.30 4.85
N ARG A 103 18.05 -16.07 4.13
CA ARG A 103 19.12 -15.52 3.26
C ARG A 103 18.74 -15.49 1.77
N ARG A 104 17.59 -16.06 1.40
CA ARG A 104 17.15 -16.15 0.00
C ARG A 104 16.39 -14.89 -0.38
N LEU A 105 16.82 -14.21 -1.44
CA LEU A 105 16.06 -13.12 -2.06
C LEU A 105 14.86 -13.71 -2.81
N LEU A 106 13.64 -13.33 -2.41
CA LEU A 106 12.39 -13.73 -3.05
C LEU A 106 11.90 -12.70 -4.06
N LEU A 107 12.09 -11.41 -3.76
CA LEU A 107 11.64 -10.30 -4.58
C LEU A 107 12.67 -9.18 -4.55
N ARG A 108 12.91 -8.56 -5.70
CA ARG A 108 13.62 -7.28 -5.82
C ARG A 108 12.95 -6.45 -6.90
N GLU A 109 12.37 -5.32 -6.51
CA GLU A 109 11.78 -4.36 -7.45
C GLU A 109 12.38 -2.97 -7.26
N ALA A 110 12.57 -2.25 -8.36
CA ALA A 110 12.94 -0.85 -8.30
C ALA A 110 11.78 0.00 -7.77
N VAL A 111 12.10 0.97 -6.93
CA VAL A 111 11.17 2.03 -6.55
C VAL A 111 11.15 3.06 -7.68
N ILE A 112 9.95 3.33 -8.19
CA ILE A 112 9.65 4.23 -9.31
C ILE A 112 8.91 5.51 -8.87
N GLY A 113 8.56 5.63 -7.59
CA GLY A 113 7.93 6.82 -7.02
C GLY A 113 7.97 6.79 -5.49
N ARG A 114 8.03 7.98 -4.87
CA ARG A 114 8.03 8.20 -3.41
C ARG A 114 7.14 9.39 -3.09
#